data_AF-A0A072J867-F1
#
_entry.id   AF-A0A072J867-F1
#
_cell.length_a   1.000
_cell.length_b   1.000
_cell.length_c   1.000
_cell.angle_alpha   90.00
_cell.angle_beta   90.00
_cell.angle_gamma   90.00
#
_symmetry.space_group_name_H-M   'P 1'
#
loop_
_entity.id
_entity.type
_entity.pdbx_description
1 polymer ?
#
loop_
_entity_poly.entity_id
_entity_poly.type
_entity_poly.pdbx_seq_one_letter_code
_entity_poly.pdbx_strand_id
1 'polypeptide(L)' 'MPRFIQILQIILAVVVGGFVGYDLILHGISIFDEKYVTITCVLWFVLEIALFVIYKLIEED' A
#
# COMPACT_ATOMS: atom_id res chain seq x y z
N MET A 1 -11.39 -17.76 0.86
CA MET A 1 -11.50 -16.31 1.10
C MET A 1 -10.17 -15.66 1.52
N PRO A 2 -9.38 -16.17 2.47
CA PRO A 2 -8.15 -15.49 2.93
C PRO A 2 -7.06 -15.38 1.84
N ARG A 3 -6.91 -16.41 0.99
CA ARG A 3 -5.97 -16.38 -0.15
C ARG A 3 -6.19 -15.22 -1.13
N PHE A 4 -7.43 -14.77 -1.32
CA PHE A 4 -7.73 -13.65 -2.24
C PHE A 4 -7.21 -12.32 -1.66
N ILE A 5 -7.47 -12.07 -0.37
CA ILE A 5 -7.04 -10.84 0.31
C ILE A 5 -5.52 -10.77 0.37
N GLN A 6 -4.86 -11.88 0.69
CA GLN A 6 -3.40 -11.96 0.72
C GLN A 6 -2.78 -11.65 -0.66
N ILE A 7 -3.33 -12.21 -1.73
CA ILE A 7 -2.85 -11.91 -3.10
C ILE A 7 -3.09 -10.45 -3.45
N LEU A 8 -4.25 -9.90 -3.09
CA LEU A 8 -4.59 -8.50 -3.34
C LEU A 8 -3.61 -7.55 -2.62
N GLN A 9 -3.28 -7.83 -1.35
CA GLN A 9 -2.27 -7.06 -0.61
C GLN A 9 -0.88 -7.12 -1.24
N ILE A 10 -0.46 -8.30 -1.71
CA ILE A 10 0.85 -8.43 -2.37
C ILE A 10 0.87 -7.62 -3.68
N ILE A 11 -0.18 -7.75 -4.50
CA ILE A 11 -0.28 -7.01 -5.77
C ILE A 11 -0.27 -5.52 -5.50
N LEU A 12 -1.08 -5.07 -4.55
CA LEU A 12 -1.10 -3.69 -4.12
C LEU A 12 0.34 -3.28 -3.72
N ALA A 13 0.91 -3.91 -2.71
CA ALA A 13 2.22 -3.56 -2.17
C ALA A 13 3.32 -3.46 -3.24
N VAL A 14 3.31 -4.36 -4.22
CA VAL A 14 4.25 -4.32 -5.35
C VAL A 14 3.99 -3.12 -6.27
N VAL A 15 2.73 -2.84 -6.62
CA VAL A 15 2.39 -1.75 -7.54
C VAL A 15 2.73 -0.39 -6.94
N VAL A 16 2.29 -0.09 -5.73
CA VAL A 16 2.56 1.23 -5.13
C VAL A 16 3.92 1.31 -4.50
N GLY A 17 4.46 0.22 -3.94
CA GLY A 17 5.87 0.18 -3.54
C GLY A 17 6.82 0.44 -4.71
N GLY A 18 6.51 -0.12 -5.88
CA GLY A 18 7.24 0.13 -7.12
C GLY A 18 7.10 1.58 -7.60
N PHE A 19 5.89 2.14 -7.59
CA PHE A 19 5.64 3.51 -8.03
C PHE A 19 6.29 4.56 -7.11
N VAL A 20 6.06 4.42 -5.80
CA VAL A 20 6.65 5.30 -4.78
C VAL A 20 8.16 5.13 -4.73
N GLY A 21 8.67 3.91 -4.84
CA GLY A 21 10.11 3.63 -4.86
C GLY A 21 10.80 4.21 -6.10
N TYR A 22 10.19 4.06 -7.29
CA TYR A 22 10.69 4.65 -8.53
C TYR A 22 10.77 6.18 -8.42
N ASP A 23 9.69 6.81 -7.97
CA ASP A 23 9.64 8.27 -7.80
C ASP A 23 10.61 8.75 -6.73
N LEU A 24 10.75 8.03 -5.60
CA LEU A 24 11.70 8.37 -4.55
C LEU A 24 13.15 8.30 -5.03
N ILE A 25 13.50 7.30 -5.84
CA ILE A 25 14.88 7.12 -6.35
C ILE A 25 15.23 8.19 -7.38
N LEU A 26 14.29 8.55 -8.27
CA LEU A 26 14.55 9.47 -9.38
C LEU A 26 14.33 10.95 -9.02
N HIS A 27 13.30 11.25 -8.24
CA HIS A 27 12.92 12.61 -7.87
C HIS A 27 13.29 12.97 -6.41
N GLY A 28 13.84 12.02 -5.65
CA GLY A 28 14.27 12.24 -4.26
C GLY A 28 13.10 12.43 -3.30
N ILE A 29 13.34 13.02 -2.13
CA ILE A 29 12.31 13.23 -1.10
C ILE A 29 11.28 14.31 -1.50
N SER A 30 11.57 15.06 -2.58
CA SER A 30 10.73 16.16 -3.07
C SER A 30 9.35 15.70 -3.56
N ILE A 31 9.15 14.41 -3.84
CA ILE A 31 7.84 13.88 -4.27
C ILE A 31 6.78 14.07 -3.17
N PHE A 32 7.20 14.04 -1.91
CA PHE A 32 6.30 14.18 -0.77
C PHE A 32 5.90 15.64 -0.50
N ASP A 33 6.49 16.60 -1.20
CA ASP A 33 6.05 18.00 -1.16
C ASP A 33 4.70 18.18 -1.88
N GLU A 34 4.41 17.30 -2.84
CA GLU A 34 3.14 17.28 -3.54
C GLU A 34 2.05 16.68 -2.63
N LYS A 35 1.13 17.53 -2.17
CA LYS A 35 0.08 17.16 -1.21
C LYS A 35 -0.71 15.91 -1.62
N TYR A 36 -0.99 15.76 -2.92
CA TYR A 36 -1.73 14.62 -3.45
C TYR A 36 -0.95 13.30 -3.37
N VAL A 37 0.37 13.34 -3.56
CA VAL A 37 1.23 12.15 -3.47
C VAL A 37 1.29 11.67 -2.02
N THR A 38 1.50 12.60 -1.08
CA THR A 38 1.50 12.28 0.35
C THR A 38 0.15 11.73 0.82
N ILE A 39 -0.97 12.33 0.42
CA ILE A 39 -2.31 11.81 0.74
C ILE A 39 -2.53 10.42 0.16
N THR A 40 -2.11 10.18 -1.09
CA THR A 40 -2.26 8.87 -1.74
C THR A 40 -1.45 7.80 -1.02
N CYS A 41 -0.21 8.08 -0.62
CA CYS A 41 0.63 7.17 0.17
C CYS A 41 0.03 6.85 1.55
N VAL A 42 -0.59 7.82 2.21
CA VAL A 42 -1.24 7.60 3.51
C VAL A 42 -2.51 6.76 3.35
N LEU A 43 -3.37 7.10 2.40
CA LEU A 43 -4.60 6.33 2.12
C LEU A 43 -4.28 4.89 1.73
N TRP A 44 -3.22 4.71 0.94
CA TRP A 44 -2.68 3.42 0.60
C TRP A 44 -2.29 2.60 1.82
N PHE A 45 -1.50 3.19 2.72
CA PHE A 45 -1.03 2.51 3.92
C PHE A 45 -2.19 2.10 4.83
N VAL A 46 -3.20 2.97 4.96
CA VAL A 46 -4.44 2.68 5.70
C VAL A 46 -5.22 1.52 5.05
N LEU A 47 -5.31 1.49 3.71
CA LEU A 47 -5.96 0.40 2.98
C LEU A 47 -5.25 -0.94 3.23
N GLU A 48 -3.92 -0.97 3.16
CA GLU A 48 -3.13 -2.18 3.43
C GLU A 48 -3.33 -2.70 4.85
N ILE A 49 -3.34 -1.82 5.85
CA ILE A 49 -3.62 -2.21 7.24
C ILE A 49 -5.03 -2.77 7.37
N ALA A 50 -6.03 -2.14 6.74
CA ALA A 50 -7.40 -2.63 6.80
C ALA A 50 -7.54 -4.02 6.18
N LEU A 51 -6.93 -4.25 5.01
CA LEU A 51 -6.91 -5.56 4.36
C LEU A 51 -6.19 -6.61 5.20
N PHE A 52 -5.09 -6.24 5.85
CA PHE A 52 -4.37 -7.13 6.76
C PHE A 52 -5.22 -7.55 7.96
N VAL A 53 -5.92 -6.60 8.59
CA VAL A 53 -6.81 -6.88 9.72
C VAL A 53 -7.95 -7.81 9.29
N ILE A 54 -8.57 -7.57 8.13
CA ILE A 54 -9.63 -8.43 7.60
C ILE A 54 -9.08 -9.83 7.31
N TYR A 55 -7.88 -9.95 6.73
CA TYR A 55 -7.23 -11.24 6.52
C TYR A 55 -7.06 -12.00 7.85
N LYS A 56 -6.52 -11.34 8.87
CA LYS A 56 -6.30 -11.95 10.20
C LYS A 56 -7.60 -12.38 10.87
N LEU A 57 -8.66 -11.57 10.77
CA LEU A 57 -9.97 -11.92 11.30
C LEU A 57 -10.57 -13.16 10.60
N ILE A 58 -10.41 -13.29 9.28
CA ILE A 58 -10.91 -14.46 8.52
C ILE A 58 -10.04 -15.70 8.74
N GLU A 59 -8.75 -15.53 9.07
CA GLU A 59 -7.84 -16.63 9.34
C GLU A 59 -8.03 -17.23 10.75
N GLU A 60 -8.41 -16.40 11.71
CA GLU A 60 -8.59 -16.81 13.12
C GLU A 60 -10.00 -17.36 13.44
N ASP A 61 -10.99 -17.09 12.59
CA ASP A 61 -12.38 -17.60 12.66
C ASP A 61 -12.57 -18.88 11.80
#